data_AF-A0A6I7P1F8-F1
#
_entry.id   AF-A0A6I7P1F8-F1
#
_cell.length_a   1.000
_cell.length_b   1.000
_cell.length_c   1.000
_cell.angle_alpha   90.00
_cell.angle_beta   90.00
_cell.angle_gamma   90.00
#
_symmetry.space_group_name_H-M   'P 1'
#
loop_
_entity.id
_entity.type
_entity.pdbx_description
1 polymer ?
#
loop_
_entity_poly.entity_id
_entity_poly.type
_entity_poly.pdbx_seq_one_letter_code
_entity_poly.pdbx_strand_id
1 'polypeptide(L)' 'MVAVFDSLKATKELRAAGMPEGQAEALVGVLATMIVGNLASKEDIARSEAAVRADIDRLETSLRADIDRL' A
#
# COMPACT_ATOMS: atom_id res chain seq x y z
N MET A 1 0.02 -13.98 -9.23
CA MET A 1 0.16 -12.69 -8.53
C MET A 1 0.45 -11.64 -9.59
N VAL A 2 -0.44 -10.68 -9.82
CA VAL A 2 -0.16 -9.57 -10.74
C VAL A 2 0.72 -8.59 -9.98
N ALA A 3 1.92 -8.29 -10.48
CA ALA A 3 2.77 -7.28 -9.88
C ALA A 3 2.07 -5.91 -9.99
N VAL A 4 2.08 -5.12 -8.91
CA VAL A 4 1.49 -3.76 -8.86
C VAL A 4 2.10 -2.87 -9.95
N PHE A 5 3.38 -3.10 -10.27
CA PHE A 5 4.11 -2.39 -11.30
C PHE A 5 4.98 -3.38 -12.08
N ASP A 6 4.76 -3.47 -13.39
CA ASP A 6 5.55 -4.31 -14.30
C ASP A 6 6.72 -3.49 -14.87
N SER A 7 7.85 -3.52 -14.16
CA SER A 7 9.06 -2.79 -14.54
C SER A 7 9.59 -3.21 -15.91
N LEU A 8 9.47 -4.50 -16.27
CA LEU A 8 9.95 -5.00 -17.56
C LEU A 8 9.13 -4.44 -18.71
N LYS A 9 7.80 -4.43 -18.57
CA LYS A 9 6.91 -3.83 -19.56
C LYS A 9 7.16 -2.32 -19.68
N ALA A 10 7.28 -1.61 -18.56
CA ALA A 10 7.55 -0.17 -18.56
C ALA A 10 8.88 0.18 -19.26
N THR A 11 9.96 -0.56 -18.97
CA THR A 11 11.26 -0.36 -19.64
C THR A 11 11.16 -0.61 -21.14
N LYS A 12 10.44 -1.66 -21.57
CA LYS A 12 10.24 -1.96 -23.00
C LYS A 12 9.48 -0.85 -23.72
N GLU A 13 8.43 -0.32 -23.10
CA GLU A 13 7.64 0.79 -23.68
C GLU A 13 8.47 2.07 -23.82
N LEU A 14 9.27 2.42 -22.82
CA LEU A 14 10.18 3.58 -22.89
C LEU A 14 11.23 3.41 -23.98
N ARG A 15 11.81 2.22 -24.12
CA ARG A 15 12.76 1.92 -25.21
C ARG A 15 12.10 2.00 -26.58
N ALA A 16 10.87 1.49 -26.72
CA ALA A 16 10.11 1.59 -27.97
C ALA A 16 9.79 3.06 -28.33
N ALA A 17 9.68 3.93 -27.34
CA ALA A 17 9.54 5.38 -27.52
C ALA A 17 10.87 6.11 -27.83
N GLY A 18 11.99 5.39 -27.97
CA GLY A 18 13.29 5.94 -28.32
C GLY A 18 14.17 6.33 -27.13
N MET A 19 13.77 6.00 -25.89
CA MET A 19 14.62 6.23 -24.73
C MET A 19 15.82 5.25 -24.72
N PRO A 20 17.06 5.72 -24.51
CA PRO A 20 18.21 4.83 -24.32
C PRO A 20 18.01 3.84 -23.18
N GLU A 21 18.48 2.61 -23.34
CA GLU A 21 18.25 1.51 -22.39
C GLU A 21 18.63 1.87 -20.95
N GLY A 22 19.83 2.43 -20.73
CA GLY A 22 20.26 2.84 -19.40
C GLY A 22 19.40 3.96 -18.78
N GLN A 23 18.81 4.84 -19.60
CA GLN A 23 17.89 5.86 -19.10
C GLN A 23 16.52 5.27 -18.74
N ALA A 24 16.02 4.35 -19.58
CA ALA A 24 14.76 3.66 -19.34
C ALA A 24 14.83 2.83 -18.05
N GLU A 25 15.91 2.08 -17.84
CA GLU A 25 16.13 1.30 -16.63
C GLU A 25 16.25 2.19 -15.38
N ALA A 26 17.01 3.28 -15.46
CA ALA A 26 17.17 4.22 -14.34
C ALA A 26 15.83 4.86 -13.95
N LEU A 27 15.06 5.34 -14.93
CA LEU A 27 13.75 5.95 -14.70
C LEU A 27 12.76 4.95 -14.07
N VAL A 28 12.68 3.74 -14.62
CA VAL A 28 11.79 2.70 -14.12
C VAL A 28 12.20 2.25 -12.72
N GLY A 29 13.50 2.19 -12.42
CA GLY A 29 13.99 1.89 -11.07
C GLY A 29 13.57 2.93 -10.03
N VAL A 30 13.67 4.22 -10.37
CA VAL A 30 13.17 5.32 -9.51
C VAL A 30 11.66 5.21 -9.31
N LEU A 31 10.90 5.00 -10.39
CA LEU A 31 9.44 4.86 -10.32
C LEU A 31 9.02 3.65 -9.48
N ALA A 32 9.67 2.49 -9.66
CA ALA A 32 9.39 1.30 -8.87
C ALA A 32 9.63 1.54 -7.37
N THR A 33 10.70 2.25 -7.03
CA THR A 33 11.03 2.58 -5.63
C THR A 33 9.97 3.52 -5.03
N MET A 34 9.52 4.54 -5.78
CA MET A 34 8.48 5.46 -5.33
C MET A 34 7.12 4.78 -5.17
N ILE A 35 6.78 3.84 -6.05
CA ILE A 35 5.53 3.09 -6.00
C ILE A 35 5.56 2.14 -4.81
N VAL A 36 6.56 1.25 -4.72
CA VAL A 36 6.63 0.24 -3.65
C VAL A 36 6.73 0.89 -2.27
N GLY A 37 7.46 2.00 -2.12
CA GLY A 37 7.62 2.68 -0.83
C GLY A 37 6.37 3.41 -0.32
N ASN A 38 5.40 3.74 -1.18
CA ASN A 38 4.21 4.52 -0.80
C ASN A 38 2.90 3.74 -0.86
N LEU A 39 2.92 2.46 -1.24
CA LEU A 39 1.72 1.63 -1.23
C LEU A 39 1.48 1.04 0.14
N ALA A 40 0.30 1.31 0.72
CA ALA A 40 -0.23 0.49 1.79
C ALA A 40 -0.45 -0.94 1.25
N SER A 41 0.23 -1.91 1.86
CA SER A 41 0.04 -3.32 1.56
C SER A 41 -1.32 -3.79 2.04
N LYS A 42 -1.80 -4.92 1.50
CA LYS A 42 -3.01 -5.58 2.03
C LYS A 42 -2.87 -5.94 3.51
N GLU A 43 -1.64 -6.20 3.95
CA GLU A 43 -1.35 -6.47 5.35
C GLU A 43 -1.51 -5.22 6.21
N ASP A 44 -1.05 -4.07 5.73
CA ASP A 44 -1.22 -2.78 6.42
C ASP A 44 -2.71 -2.45 6.62
N ILE A 45 -3.52 -2.71 5.59
CA ILE A 45 -4.98 -2.57 5.66
C ILE A 45 -5.57 -3.52 6.69
N ALA A 46 -5.21 -4.81 6.65
CA ALA A 46 -5.71 -5.80 7.60
C ALA A 46 -5.35 -5.46 9.06
N ARG A 47 -4.13 -4.94 9.29
CA ARG A 47 -3.71 -4.46 10.61
C ARG A 47 -4.53 -3.24 11.06
N SER A 48 -4.82 -2.30 10.15
CA SER A 48 -5.68 -1.16 10.44
C SER A 48 -7.11 -1.58 10.77
N GLU A 49 -7.70 -2.50 10.00
CA GLU A 49 -9.04 -3.03 10.26
C GLU A 49 -9.13 -3.74 11.62
N ALA A 50 -8.12 -4.54 11.97
CA ALA A 50 -8.06 -5.20 13.27
C ALA A 50 -7.95 -4.20 14.43
N ALA A 51 -7.13 -3.15 14.28
CA ALA A 51 -6.99 -2.10 15.28
C ALA A 51 -8.32 -1.35 15.51
N VAL A 52 -9.00 -0.96 14.42
CA VAL A 52 -10.30 -0.27 14.48
C VAL A 52 -11.35 -1.15 15.15
N ARG A 53 -11.40 -2.46 14.84
CA ARG A 53 -12.34 -3.37 15.50
C ARG A 53 -12.08 -3.47 17.00
N ALA A 54 -10.82 -3.58 17.41
CA ALA A 54 -10.47 -3.63 18.83
C ALA A 54 -10.80 -2.32 19.57
N ASP A 55 -10.68 -1.17 18.91
CA ASP A 55 -11.08 0.13 19.48
C ASP A 55 -12.61 0.21 19.66
N ILE A 56 -13.39 -0.28 18.69
CA ILE A 56 -14.85 -0.36 18.77
C ILE A 56 -15.27 -1.25 19.94
N ASP A 57 -14.72 -2.45 20.07
CA ASP A 57 -15.06 -3.38 21.15
C ASP A 57 -14.74 -2.80 22.54
N ARG A 58 -13.63 -2.06 22.64
CA ARG A 58 -13.25 -1.34 23.86
C ARG A 58 -14.24 -0.21 24.19
N LEU A 59 -14.63 0.59 23.20
CA LEU A 59 -15.63 1.64 23.37
C LEU A 59 -16.99 1.08 23.79
N GLU A 60 -17.44 -0.02 23.18
CA GLU A 60 -18.70 -0.67 23.55
C GLU A 60 -18.67 -1.17 25.00
N THR A 61 -17.56 -1.81 25.41
CA THR A 61 -17.39 -2.31 26.78
C THR A 61 -17.40 -1.15 27.79
N SER A 62 -16.68 -0.06 27.50
CA SER A 62 -16.64 1.12 28.36
C SER A 62 -18.03 1.74 28.51
N LEU A 63 -18.74 1.92 27.39
CA LEU A 63 -20.06 2.53 27.40
C LEU A 63 -21.08 1.70 28.19
N ARG A 64 -21.03 0.36 28.07
CA ARG A 64 -21.88 -0.53 28.89
C ARG A 64 -21.58 -0.36 30.38
N ALA A 65 -20.30 -0.33 30.76
CA ALA A 65 -19.90 -0.14 32.16
C ALA A 65 -20.32 1.22 32.71
N ASP A 66 -20.32 2.27 31.89
CA ASP A 66 -20.79 3.60 32.29
C ASP A 66 -22.32 3.62 32.46
N ILE A 67 -23.07 2.96 31.58
CA ILE A 67 -24.53 2.80 31.71
C ILE A 67 -24.89 2.03 32.99
N ASP A 68 -24.17 0.94 33.30
CA ASP A 68 -24.42 0.13 34.51
C ASP A 68 -24.16 0.91 35.83
N ARG A 69 -23.45 2.04 35.75
CA ARG A 69 -23.14 2.91 36.89
C ARG A 69 -24.10 4.11 37.03
N LEU A 70 -25.01 4.33 36.08
CA LEU A 70 -26.06 5.35 36.12
C LEU A 70 -27.29 4.85 36.90
#